data_AF-A0A8H5TBE5-F1
#
_entry.id   AF-A0A8H5TBE5-F1
#
_cell.length_a   1.000
_cell.length_b   1.000
_cell.length_c   1.000
_cell.angle_alpha   90.00
_cell.angle_beta   90.00
_cell.angle_gamma   90.00
#
_symmetry.space_group_name_H-M   'P 1'
#
loop_
_entity.id
_entity.type
_entity.pdbx_description
1 polymer ?
#
loop_
_entity_poly.entity_id
_entity_poly.type
_entity_poly.pdbx_seq_one_letter_code
_entity_poly.pdbx_strand_id
1 'polypeptide(L)'
;PFESSTPSPNELLSLHKHLVHRPGAESEDPLDRFNTEPSCEDDCPDCIQERESKESGFATGMGSSEEYKPKERVDWVRISESMAKPRWVFDGRGVIDSREMVKLGVRVESVGRQHRF
;
A
#
# COMPACT_ATOMS: atom_id res chain seq x y z
N PRO A 1 31.61 -8.15 -1.84
CA PRO A 1 31.25 -8.62 -0.48
C PRO A 1 29.82 -8.17 -0.17
N PHE A 2 28.92 -9.08 0.21
CA PHE A 2 27.57 -8.69 0.62
C PHE A 2 27.68 -7.90 1.92
N GLU A 3 27.14 -6.68 1.96
CA GLU A 3 27.34 -5.73 3.06
C GLU A 3 26.59 -6.12 4.34
N SER A 4 25.61 -7.03 4.25
CA SER A 4 24.89 -7.62 5.39
C SER A 4 24.45 -9.07 5.11
N SER A 5 24.28 -9.86 6.17
CA SER A 5 23.74 -11.23 6.11
C SER A 5 22.21 -11.29 6.11
N THR A 6 21.55 -10.17 6.42
CA THR A 6 20.10 -10.03 6.43
C THR A 6 19.63 -9.33 5.15
N PRO A 7 18.65 -9.92 4.43
CA PRO A 7 18.07 -9.27 3.26
C PRO A 7 17.27 -8.04 3.68
N SER A 8 17.39 -6.98 2.90
CA SER A 8 16.61 -5.76 3.05
C SER A 8 15.12 -6.00 2.74
N PRO A 9 14.22 -5.11 3.20
CA PRO A 9 12.79 -5.20 2.87
C PRO A 9 12.50 -5.26 1.36
N ASN A 10 13.28 -4.55 0.53
CA ASN A 10 13.11 -4.56 -0.93
C ASN A 10 13.57 -5.87 -1.57
N GLU A 11 14.63 -6.50 -1.05
CA GLU A 11 15.09 -7.81 -1.52
C GLU A 11 14.06 -8.89 -1.18
N LEU A 12 13.50 -8.84 0.03
CA LEU A 12 12.41 -9.73 0.42
C LEU A 12 11.16 -9.52 -0.45
N LEU A 13 10.79 -8.28 -0.75
CA LEU A 13 9.67 -7.98 -1.65
C LEU A 13 9.92 -8.51 -3.07
N SER A 14 11.14 -8.36 -3.57
CA SER A 14 11.54 -8.86 -4.89
C SER A 14 11.49 -10.39 -4.94
N LEU A 15 11.95 -11.06 -3.88
CA LEU A 15 11.86 -12.51 -3.73
C LEU A 15 10.39 -12.97 -3.71
N HIS A 16 9.55 -12.34 -2.88
CA HIS A 16 8.12 -12.66 -2.82
C HIS A 16 7.48 -12.55 -4.22
N LYS A 17 7.68 -11.43 -4.91
CA LYS A 17 7.15 -11.23 -6.27
C LYS A 17 7.62 -12.32 -7.24
N HIS A 18 8.90 -12.68 -7.18
CA HIS A 18 9.43 -13.75 -8.02
C HIS A 18 8.77 -15.10 -7.75
N LEU A 19 8.57 -15.46 -6.48
CA LEU A 19 7.92 -16.71 -6.09
C LEU A 19 6.46 -16.76 -6.53
N VAL A 20 5.70 -15.67 -6.37
CA VAL A 20 4.29 -15.57 -6.80
C VAL A 20 4.14 -15.73 -8.32
N HIS A 21 5.08 -15.22 -9.11
CA HIS A 21 4.99 -15.28 -10.59
C HIS A 21 5.61 -16.55 -11.20
N ARG A 22 6.08 -17.49 -10.38
CA ARG A 22 6.70 -18.71 -10.87
C ARG A 22 5.63 -19.69 -11.38
N PRO A 23 5.87 -20.42 -12.49
CA PRO A 23 4.99 -21.50 -12.91
C PRO A 23 4.85 -22.55 -11.81
N GLY A 24 3.60 -22.87 -11.43
CA GLY A 24 3.30 -23.80 -10.32
C GLY A 24 3.36 -23.19 -8.92
N ALA A 25 3.28 -21.85 -8.80
CA ALA A 25 3.06 -21.20 -7.51
C ALA A 25 1.63 -21.46 -7.02
N GLU A 26 1.50 -21.95 -5.79
CA GLU A 26 0.21 -22.35 -5.18
C GLU A 26 -0.25 -21.39 -4.07
N SER A 27 0.58 -20.41 -3.68
CA SER A 27 0.31 -19.48 -2.58
C SER A 27 0.52 -18.04 -3.01
N GLU A 28 -0.42 -17.17 -2.62
CA GLU A 28 -0.32 -15.72 -2.76
C GLU A 28 0.63 -15.10 -1.72
N ASP A 29 0.94 -15.82 -0.63
CA ASP A 29 1.97 -15.44 0.34
C ASP A 29 3.02 -16.55 0.52
N PRO A 30 3.95 -16.69 -0.43
CA PRO A 30 4.96 -17.75 -0.40
C PRO A 30 6.03 -17.57 0.69
N LEU A 31 6.05 -16.43 1.38
CA LEU A 31 7.00 -16.17 2.48
C LEU A 31 6.33 -16.18 3.86
N ASP A 32 5.01 -16.39 3.93
CA ASP A 32 4.22 -16.40 5.17
C ASP A 32 4.48 -15.16 6.05
N ARG A 33 4.46 -13.98 5.41
CA ARG A 33 4.79 -12.69 6.04
C ARG A 33 3.57 -11.81 6.25
N PHE A 34 2.46 -12.11 5.58
CA PHE A 34 1.22 -11.37 5.73
C PHE A 34 0.45 -11.93 6.90
N ASN A 35 -0.14 -11.03 7.69
CA ASN A 35 -1.08 -11.44 8.71
C ASN A 35 -2.36 -11.91 8.01
N THR A 36 -2.96 -13.00 8.49
CA THR A 36 -4.27 -13.43 8.03
C THR A 36 -5.27 -12.31 8.29
N GLU A 37 -6.05 -11.97 7.26
CA GLU A 37 -7.14 -11.01 7.40
C GLU A 37 -8.16 -11.54 8.42
N PRO A 38 -8.55 -10.74 9.42
CA PRO A 38 -9.58 -11.18 10.36
C PRO A 38 -10.92 -11.36 9.65
N SER A 39 -11.75 -12.28 10.14
CA SER A 39 -13.13 -12.40 9.66
C SER A 39 -13.88 -11.11 9.91
N CYS A 40 -14.61 -10.64 8.90
CA CYS A 40 -15.58 -9.56 9.08
C CYS A 40 -16.77 -10.04 9.91
N GLU A 41 -17.40 -9.12 10.64
CA GLU A 41 -18.73 -9.34 11.22
C GLU A 41 -19.78 -9.46 10.11
N ASP A 42 -20.91 -10.11 10.42
CA ASP A 42 -21.97 -10.40 9.44
C ASP A 42 -22.61 -9.13 8.84
N ASP A 43 -22.52 -8.00 9.54
CA ASP A 43 -23.07 -6.69 9.16
C ASP A 43 -22.04 -5.73 8.54
N CYS A 44 -20.87 -6.23 8.14
CA CYS A 44 -19.84 -5.41 7.51
C CYS A 44 -20.36 -4.74 6.22
N PRO A 45 -20.45 -3.39 6.17
CA PRO A 45 -21.03 -2.68 5.03
C PRO A 45 -20.20 -2.85 3.75
N ASP A 46 -18.89 -3.00 3.87
CA ASP A 46 -17.99 -3.18 2.73
C ASP A 46 -18.21 -4.56 2.08
N CYS A 47 -18.36 -5.64 2.86
CA CYS A 47 -18.66 -6.98 2.35
C CYS A 47 -20.07 -7.09 1.75
N ILE A 48 -21.06 -6.41 2.34
CA ILE A 48 -22.42 -6.34 1.80
C ILE A 48 -22.39 -5.64 0.43
N GLN A 49 -21.71 -4.50 0.34
CA GLN A 49 -21.58 -3.74 -0.91
C GLN A 49 -20.79 -4.52 -1.98
N GLU A 50 -19.73 -5.23 -1.61
CA GLU A 50 -18.99 -6.07 -2.56
C GLU A 50 -19.89 -7.16 -3.17
N ARG A 51 -20.72 -7.82 -2.35
CA ARG A 51 -21.69 -8.81 -2.82
C ARG A 51 -22.73 -8.18 -3.76
N GLU A 52 -23.33 -7.06 -3.35
CA GLU A 52 -24.35 -6.37 -4.15
C GLU A 52 -23.80 -5.78 -5.46
N SER A 53 -22.55 -5.30 -5.46
CA SER A 53 -21.89 -4.78 -6.67
C SER A 53 -21.52 -5.89 -7.66
N LYS A 54 -21.17 -7.09 -7.19
CA LYS A 54 -20.99 -8.28 -8.05
C LYS A 54 -22.29 -8.70 -8.74
N GLU A 55 -23.42 -8.56 -8.05
CA GLU A 55 -24.74 -8.91 -8.61
C GLU A 55 -25.29 -7.84 -9.55
N SER A 56 -25.12 -6.56 -9.21
CA SER A 56 -25.69 -5.43 -9.96
C SER A 56 -24.79 -4.91 -11.08
N GLY A 57 -23.47 -5.16 -11.02
CA GLY A 57 -22.48 -4.59 -11.94
C GLY A 57 -22.20 -3.10 -11.71
N PHE A 58 -22.84 -2.47 -10.72
CA PHE A 58 -22.61 -1.07 -10.35
C PHE A 58 -21.70 -1.02 -9.13
N ALA A 59 -20.41 -0.74 -9.34
CA ALA A 59 -19.50 -0.42 -8.26
C ALA A 59 -19.75 1.02 -7.80
N THR A 60 -20.69 1.21 -6.87
CA THR A 60 -20.79 2.46 -6.12
C THR A 60 -19.64 2.48 -5.12
N GLY A 61 -18.47 2.93 -5.57
CA GLY A 61 -17.30 3.13 -4.72
C GLY A 61 -17.54 4.22 -3.68
N MET A 62 -18.35 3.92 -2.67
CA MET A 62 -18.50 4.67 -1.44
C MET A 62 -18.30 3.65 -0.33
N GLY A 63 -17.03 3.48 0.04
CA GLY A 63 -16.69 2.93 1.33
C GLY A 63 -17.48 3.71 2.39
N SER A 64 -18.05 2.98 3.33
CA SER A 64 -18.80 3.52 4.45
C SER A 64 -18.12 4.79 4.99
N SER A 65 -18.91 5.85 5.22
CA SER A 65 -18.40 7.18 5.56
C SER A 65 -17.80 7.29 6.96
N GLU A 66 -17.40 6.18 7.57
CA GLU A 66 -16.39 6.21 8.61
C GLU A 66 -15.05 6.13 7.90
N GLU A 67 -14.59 7.31 7.45
CA GLU A 67 -13.24 7.56 6.99
C GLU A 67 -12.27 6.76 7.87
N TYR A 68 -11.69 5.69 7.33
CA TYR A 68 -10.68 4.89 8.00
C TYR A 68 -9.58 5.85 8.44
N LYS A 69 -9.61 6.26 9.71
CA LYS A 69 -8.58 7.07 10.33
C LYS A 69 -7.52 6.09 10.79
N PRO A 70 -6.39 5.95 10.10
CA PRO A 70 -5.26 5.22 10.68
C PRO A 70 -4.99 5.83 12.06
N LYS A 71 -5.00 4.99 13.09
CA LYS A 71 -4.91 5.42 14.50
C LYS A 71 -3.61 6.17 14.79
N GLU A 72 -2.59 6.02 13.94
CA GLU A 72 -1.28 6.64 14.08
C GLU A 72 -0.80 7.22 12.73
N ARG A 73 -0.09 8.36 12.79
CA ARG A 73 0.55 8.94 11.61
C ARG A 73 1.76 8.09 11.22
N VAL A 74 1.94 7.87 9.92
CA VAL A 74 3.06 7.12 9.38
C VAL A 74 4.38 7.87 9.59
N ASP A 75 5.42 7.15 10.06
CA ASP A 75 6.79 7.67 10.14
C ASP A 75 7.48 7.68 8.77
N TRP A 76 7.37 8.80 8.08
CA TRP A 76 7.97 9.00 6.76
C TRP A 76 9.49 9.07 6.76
N VAL A 77 10.13 9.43 7.89
CA VAL A 77 11.59 9.47 7.99
C VAL A 77 12.11 8.05 7.81
N ARG A 78 11.61 7.12 8.62
CA ARG A 78 11.97 5.70 8.56
C ARG A 78 11.67 5.09 7.20
N ILE A 79 10.51 5.40 6.59
CA ILE A 79 10.15 4.86 5.28
C ILE A 79 11.14 5.32 4.21
N SER A 80 11.44 6.64 4.17
CA SER A 80 12.31 7.22 3.14
C SER A 80 13.71 6.61 3.11
N GLU A 81 14.23 6.15 4.25
CA GLU A 81 15.55 5.52 4.35
C GLU A 81 15.64 4.19 3.59
N SER A 82 14.56 3.41 3.61
CA SER A 82 14.49 2.08 2.98
C SER A 82 14.00 2.10 1.53
N MET A 83 13.49 3.23 1.04
CA MET A 83 13.02 3.36 -0.33
C MET A 83 14.16 3.31 -1.35
N ALA A 84 13.92 2.64 -2.47
CA ALA A 84 14.79 2.71 -3.64
C ALA A 84 14.87 4.16 -4.16
N LYS A 85 16.06 4.56 -4.62
CA LYS A 85 16.29 5.87 -5.25
C LYS A 85 16.09 5.75 -6.77
N PRO A 86 15.45 6.73 -7.44
CA PRO A 86 14.78 7.91 -6.86
C PRO A 86 13.47 7.53 -6.13
N ARG A 87 13.18 8.22 -5.02
CA ARG A 87 12.05 7.93 -4.13
C ARG A 87 10.78 8.61 -4.65
N TRP A 88 9.69 7.85 -4.84
CA TRP A 88 8.41 8.35 -5.35
C TRP A 88 7.24 7.97 -4.45
N VAL A 89 6.29 8.89 -4.30
CA VAL A 89 4.98 8.69 -3.68
C VAL A 89 3.91 9.25 -4.62
N PHE A 90 2.85 8.49 -4.86
CA PHE A 90 1.70 8.91 -5.65
C PHE A 90 0.50 9.09 -4.72
N ASP A 91 0.07 10.33 -4.52
CA ASP A 91 -0.98 10.72 -3.58
C ASP A 91 -2.31 10.95 -4.31
N GLY A 92 -3.15 9.92 -4.34
CA GLY A 92 -4.48 9.98 -4.98
C GLY A 92 -5.52 10.79 -4.21
N ARG A 93 -5.29 11.10 -2.92
CA ARG A 93 -6.30 11.70 -2.03
C ARG A 93 -5.88 13.07 -1.46
N GLY A 94 -4.65 13.52 -1.70
CA GLY A 94 -4.15 14.81 -1.24
C GLY A 94 -3.84 14.83 0.26
N VAL A 95 -3.50 13.68 0.85
CA VAL A 95 -3.24 13.51 2.29
C VAL A 95 -1.76 13.74 2.63
N ILE A 96 -0.87 13.69 1.64
CA ILE A 96 0.58 13.81 1.83
C ILE A 96 1.01 15.27 1.83
N ASP A 97 1.82 15.66 2.82
CA ASP A 97 2.50 16.96 2.82
C ASP A 97 3.74 16.92 1.92
N SER A 98 3.58 17.32 0.66
CA SER A 98 4.66 17.29 -0.32
C SER A 98 5.89 18.12 0.08
N ARG A 99 5.73 19.18 0.89
CA ARG A 99 6.84 20.05 1.30
C ARG A 99 7.75 19.36 2.30
N GLU A 100 7.16 18.66 3.26
CA GLU A 100 7.94 17.85 4.22
C GLU A 100 8.59 16.65 3.52
N MET A 101 7.89 16.02 2.58
CA MET A 101 8.42 14.87 1.83
C MET A 101 9.64 15.22 0.95
N VAL A 102 9.67 16.42 0.36
CA VAL A 102 10.83 16.90 -0.41
C VAL A 102 12.08 17.01 0.46
N LYS A 103 11.95 17.39 1.74
CA LYS A 103 13.09 17.44 2.69
C LYS A 103 13.69 16.05 2.93
N LEU A 104 12.89 14.99 2.80
CA LEU A 104 13.32 13.59 2.87
C LEU A 104 13.85 13.06 1.52
N GLY A 105 13.90 13.90 0.49
CA GLY A 105 14.28 13.51 -0.87
C GLY A 105 13.24 12.62 -1.56
N VAL A 106 11.97 12.69 -1.14
CA VAL A 106 10.85 11.97 -1.75
C VAL A 106 10.12 12.89 -2.72
N ARG A 107 9.87 12.38 -3.93
CA ARG A 107 9.10 13.06 -4.97
C ARG A 107 7.64 12.65 -4.84
N VAL A 108 6.73 13.63 -4.75
CA VAL A 108 5.30 13.39 -4.59
C VAL A 108 4.55 13.87 -5.83
N GLU A 109 3.74 13.00 -6.41
CA GLU A 109 2.76 13.34 -7.45
C GLU A 109 1.35 13.21 -6.87
N SER A 110 0.54 14.28 -6.93
CA SER A 110 -0.82 14.27 -6.37
C SER A 110 -1.88 14.43 -7.44
N VAL A 111 -2.97 13.67 -7.33
CA VAL A 111 -4.12 13.80 -8.24
C VAL A 111 -4.85 15.13 -7.95
N GLY A 112 -5.25 15.83 -9.02
CA GLY A 112 -6.08 17.05 -8.91
C GLY A 112 -5.36 18.30 -8.41
N ARG A 113 -4.05 18.25 -8.15
CA ARG A 113 -3.23 19.42 -7.79
C ARG A 113 -2.15 19.64 -8.85
N GLN A 114 -2.18 20.80 -9.51
CA GLN A 114 -1.11 21.19 -10.42
C GLN A 114 0.16 21.52 -9.61
N HIS A 115 1.29 20.89 -9.96
CA HIS A 115 2.61 21.25 -9.43
C HIS A 115 2.86 22.75 -9.65
N ARG A 116 2.78 23.54 -8.59
CA ARG A 116 3.32 24.90 -8.57
C ARG A 116 4.67 24.82 -7.88
N PHE A 117 5.72 24.90 -8.71
CA PHE A 117 7.11 25.07 -8.30
C PHE A 117 7.28 26.33 -7.45
#